data_AF-U2B5S3-F1
#
_entry.id   AF-U2B5S3-F1
#
_cell.length_a   1.000
_cell.length_b   1.000
_cell.length_c   1.000
_cell.angle_alpha   90.00
_cell.angle_beta   90.00
_cell.angle_gamma   90.00
#
_symmetry.space_group_name_H-M   'P 1'
#
loop_
_entity.id
_entity.type
_entity.pdbx_description
1 polymer ?
#
loop_
_entity_poly.entity_id
_entity_poly.type
_entity_poly.pdbx_seq_one_letter_code
_entity_poly.pdbx_strand_id
1 'polypeptide(L)'
;MNPRLLDYYNQELQHIRESAAEFAAEFPKIASRLTLSGIDCADPYVERLLEGFAYLTARVHLKLDAEYPTFTHNLLEIAYPHYLAPTPSVAVVQLCADPDEGSLASGFRVERGAALRGQLGHEEQTACEYRTCHDVTLWPLEVSRAEYFGNPATALGRLAAAEPRAKAGLRIRLKCGAGMPFKALALDSLPLFLGGADEQPFRLYEQLLGNACALFIKSVDGEWAERLPLSCIQARGFDDEDAVLPVVPRAFQGYRLLQEYFALPNRFLFVEFAGLARGVARCNAQELELVVLFTRLDSSLEGAVSAAQFVPFCTPAVNLFPRRADRIHLSDRVHEHQVIADRTRPLDFEIHSLTQVSGHGSGPEQPFQPFYAIRDPARYGREQAYYVVRREPRRLSSQARRRGPRSTYVGSETFVSLVDVNQAPYRHDLRQLGIGALCTNRDLPLLMPIGTG
;
A
#
# COMPACT_ATOMS: atom_id res chain seq x y z
N MET A 1 11.24 -30.49 10.76
CA MET A 1 11.13 -30.25 12.21
C MET A 1 11.23 -28.75 12.45
N ASN A 2 10.45 -28.17 13.36
CA ASN A 2 10.57 -26.73 13.67
C ASN A 2 11.91 -26.53 14.40
N PRO A 3 12.85 -25.69 13.89
CA PRO A 3 14.16 -25.52 14.51
C PRO A 3 14.08 -25.02 15.96
N ARG A 4 13.03 -24.28 16.31
CA ARG A 4 12.81 -23.79 17.68
C ARG A 4 12.55 -24.90 18.69
N LEU A 5 12.08 -26.07 18.25
CA LEU A 5 11.74 -27.18 19.17
C LEU A 5 12.97 -27.66 19.95
N LEU A 6 14.16 -27.57 19.37
CA LEU A 6 15.40 -27.96 20.04
C LEU A 6 15.70 -27.03 21.22
N ASP A 7 15.46 -25.73 21.06
CA ASP A 7 15.69 -24.73 22.11
C ASP A 7 14.74 -24.96 23.28
N TYR A 8 13.44 -25.15 23.01
CA TYR A 8 12.46 -25.49 24.07
C TYR A 8 12.80 -26.81 24.74
N TYR A 9 13.21 -27.83 23.98
CA TYR A 9 13.61 -29.11 24.55
C TYR A 9 14.76 -28.96 25.53
N ASN A 10 15.81 -28.21 25.16
CA ASN A 10 16.96 -27.98 26.02
C ASN A 10 16.60 -27.16 27.26
N GLN A 11 15.73 -26.16 27.14
CA GLN A 11 15.22 -25.37 28.26
C GLN A 11 14.41 -26.25 29.23
N GLU A 12 13.48 -27.05 28.73
CA GLU A 12 12.69 -27.97 29.57
C GLU A 12 13.57 -28.99 30.27
N LEU A 13 14.53 -29.58 29.55
CA LEU A 13 15.44 -30.57 30.13
C LEU A 13 16.29 -29.94 31.26
N GLN A 14 16.76 -28.71 31.07
CA GLN A 14 17.49 -27.97 32.09
C GLN A 14 16.60 -27.68 33.31
N HIS A 15 15.38 -27.17 33.09
CA HIS A 15 14.42 -26.88 34.15
C HIS A 15 14.04 -28.14 34.96
N ILE A 16 13.85 -29.27 34.29
CA ILE A 16 13.56 -30.56 34.94
C ILE A 16 14.73 -31.01 35.81
N ARG A 17 15.98 -30.85 35.34
CA ARG A 17 17.18 -31.19 36.12
C ARG A 17 17.35 -30.30 37.34
N GLU A 18 17.13 -28.99 37.19
CA GLU A 18 17.16 -28.04 38.31
C GLU A 18 16.09 -28.36 39.35
N SER A 19 14.84 -28.59 38.90
CA SER A 19 13.72 -28.97 39.78
C SER A 19 13.98 -30.30 40.50
N ALA A 20 14.58 -31.28 39.81
CA ALA A 20 14.93 -32.57 40.41
C ALA A 20 16.02 -32.42 41.48
N ALA A 21 17.00 -31.52 41.27
CA ALA A 21 18.05 -31.22 42.24
C ALA A 21 17.48 -30.52 43.48
N GLU A 22 16.58 -29.56 43.31
CA GLU A 22 15.86 -28.91 44.43
C GLU A 22 15.04 -29.91 45.24
N PHE A 23 14.27 -30.77 44.57
CA PHE A 23 13.50 -31.84 45.21
C PHE A 23 14.40 -32.80 45.99
N ALA A 24 15.57 -33.13 45.45
CA ALA A 24 16.53 -34.00 46.12
C ALA A 24 17.14 -33.37 47.38
N ALA A 25 17.37 -32.06 47.37
CA ALA A 25 17.83 -31.32 48.54
C ALA A 25 16.78 -31.27 49.66
N GLU A 26 15.50 -31.05 49.30
CA GLU A 26 14.41 -30.92 50.26
C GLU A 26 13.91 -32.28 50.79
N PHE A 27 13.91 -33.33 49.96
CA PHE A 27 13.43 -34.67 50.31
C PHE A 27 14.46 -35.79 50.05
N PRO A 28 15.61 -35.83 50.75
CA PRO A 28 16.70 -36.77 50.46
C PRO A 28 16.30 -38.24 50.56
N LYS A 29 15.40 -38.59 51.49
CA LYS A 29 14.91 -39.97 51.68
C LYS A 29 14.06 -40.46 50.51
N ILE A 30 13.37 -39.57 49.81
CA ILE A 30 12.52 -39.90 48.66
C ILE A 30 13.37 -39.90 47.40
N ALA A 31 14.21 -38.87 47.21
CA ALA A 31 15.10 -38.75 46.07
C ALA A 31 16.13 -39.91 45.96
N SER A 32 16.63 -40.40 47.09
CA SER A 32 17.50 -41.59 47.12
C SER A 32 16.83 -42.88 46.60
N ARG A 33 15.49 -42.99 46.69
CA ARG A 33 14.74 -44.12 46.10
C ARG A 33 14.53 -43.96 44.60
N LEU A 34 14.62 -42.74 44.09
CA LEU A 34 14.49 -42.37 42.68
C LEU A 34 15.85 -42.22 41.99
N THR A 35 16.93 -42.43 42.73
CA THR A 35 18.32 -42.29 42.23
C THR A 35 18.61 -40.88 41.68
N LEU A 36 17.93 -39.87 42.21
CA LEU A 36 18.07 -38.45 41.87
C LEU A 36 19.14 -37.79 42.75
N SER A 37 20.34 -38.36 42.80
CA SER A 37 21.41 -37.90 43.68
C SER A 37 22.54 -37.25 42.87
N GLY A 38 22.53 -35.91 42.79
CA GLY A 38 23.53 -35.11 42.09
C GLY A 38 23.05 -34.55 40.74
N ILE A 39 24.00 -34.03 39.94
CA ILE A 39 23.73 -33.44 38.60
C ILE A 39 23.44 -34.54 37.55
N ASP A 40 23.94 -35.75 37.77
CA ASP A 40 23.79 -36.88 36.85
C ASP A 40 22.83 -37.93 37.42
N CYS A 41 21.76 -38.24 36.69
CA CYS A 41 20.89 -39.37 37.01
C CYS A 41 21.64 -40.68 36.72
N ALA A 42 21.84 -41.52 37.74
CA ALA A 42 22.62 -42.75 37.58
C ALA A 42 21.84 -43.86 36.84
N ASP A 43 20.51 -43.73 36.68
CA ASP A 43 19.69 -44.69 35.95
C ASP A 43 19.37 -44.17 34.52
N PRO A 44 19.91 -44.82 33.46
CA PRO A 44 19.64 -44.45 32.07
C PRO A 44 18.16 -44.49 31.67
N TYR A 45 17.33 -45.30 32.32
CA TYR A 45 15.90 -45.37 32.02
C TYR A 45 15.13 -44.19 32.60
N VAL A 46 15.52 -43.72 33.79
CA VAL A 46 14.95 -42.52 34.40
C VAL A 46 15.37 -41.28 33.61
N GLU A 47 16.65 -41.18 33.23
CA GLU A 47 17.13 -40.07 32.39
C GLU A 47 16.36 -40.01 31.06
N ARG A 48 16.19 -41.16 30.38
CA ARG A 48 15.39 -41.22 29.14
C ARG A 48 13.92 -40.89 29.33
N LEU A 49 13.35 -41.19 30.50
CA LEU A 49 11.99 -40.79 30.83
C LEU A 49 11.89 -39.27 31.00
N LEU A 50 12.86 -38.65 31.66
CA LEU A 50 12.95 -37.19 31.83
C LEU A 50 13.17 -36.48 30.49
N GLU A 51 14.03 -37.01 29.63
CA GLU A 51 14.20 -36.54 28.24
C GLU A 51 12.89 -36.66 27.45
N GLY A 52 12.19 -37.80 27.55
CA GLY A 52 10.89 -38.00 26.91
C GLY A 52 9.82 -37.02 27.41
N PHE A 53 9.80 -36.75 28.71
CA PHE A 53 8.92 -35.75 29.32
C PHE A 53 9.26 -34.34 28.86
N ALA A 54 10.54 -33.95 28.86
CA ALA A 54 11.03 -32.68 28.34
C ALA A 54 10.60 -32.47 26.88
N TYR A 55 10.69 -33.52 26.05
CA TYR A 55 10.24 -33.46 24.66
C TYR A 55 8.73 -33.22 24.52
N LEU A 56 7.91 -33.88 25.33
CA LEU A 56 6.46 -33.67 25.32
C LEU A 56 6.09 -32.27 25.81
N THR A 57 6.69 -31.81 26.91
CA THR A 57 6.44 -30.49 27.48
C THR A 57 6.92 -29.37 26.55
N ALA A 58 8.09 -29.52 25.94
CA ALA A 58 8.61 -28.58 24.94
C ALA A 58 7.66 -28.41 23.75
N ARG A 59 6.96 -29.48 23.33
CA ARG A 59 5.93 -29.38 22.29
C ARG A 59 4.68 -28.64 22.75
N VAL A 60 4.31 -28.73 24.04
CA VAL A 60 3.20 -27.98 24.62
C VAL A 60 3.57 -26.51 24.73
N HIS A 61 4.75 -26.16 25.27
CA HIS A 61 5.22 -24.78 25.34
C HIS A 61 5.37 -24.13 23.97
N LEU A 62 5.99 -24.83 23.01
CA LEU A 62 6.07 -24.35 21.63
C LEU A 62 4.68 -24.06 21.02
N LYS A 63 3.66 -24.85 21.38
CA LYS A 63 2.28 -24.60 20.94
C LYS A 63 1.64 -23.42 21.66
N LEU A 64 1.81 -23.29 22.97
CA LEU A 64 1.28 -22.16 23.73
C LEU A 64 1.86 -20.83 23.24
N ASP A 65 3.18 -20.77 23.03
CA ASP A 65 3.83 -19.56 22.51
C ASP A 65 3.41 -19.25 21.06
N ALA A 66 3.07 -20.28 20.28
CA ALA A 66 2.55 -20.08 18.93
C ALA A 66 1.14 -19.45 18.89
N GLU A 67 0.37 -19.51 19.99
CA GLU A 67 -0.96 -18.88 20.08
C GLU A 67 -0.92 -17.40 20.48
N TYR A 68 0.16 -16.94 21.14
CA TYR A 68 0.27 -15.54 21.58
C TYR A 68 0.21 -14.51 20.41
N PRO A 69 0.86 -14.76 19.25
CA PRO A 69 0.67 -13.95 18.05
C PRO A 69 -0.79 -13.89 17.58
N THR A 70 -1.55 -14.98 17.69
CA THR A 70 -2.97 -15.01 17.31
C THR A 70 -3.78 -14.01 18.14
N PHE A 71 -3.57 -13.97 19.46
CA PHE A 71 -4.21 -13.01 20.34
C PHE A 71 -3.87 -11.56 19.96
N THR A 72 -2.58 -11.27 19.75
CA THR A 72 -2.13 -9.91 19.38
C THR A 72 -2.65 -9.49 18.01
N HIS A 73 -2.67 -10.40 17.03
CA HIS A 73 -3.25 -10.15 15.71
C HIS A 73 -4.74 -9.82 15.80
N ASN A 74 -5.50 -10.56 16.60
CA ASN A 74 -6.94 -10.30 16.79
C ASN A 74 -7.18 -8.91 17.39
N LEU A 75 -6.35 -8.47 18.35
CA LEU A 75 -6.42 -7.09 18.88
C LEU A 75 -6.09 -6.05 17.81
N LEU A 76 -5.10 -6.32 16.95
CA LEU A 76 -4.78 -5.45 15.82
C LEU A 76 -5.88 -5.43 14.77
N GLU A 77 -6.64 -6.51 14.57
CA GLU A 77 -7.77 -6.54 13.64
C GLU A 77 -8.90 -5.58 14.10
N ILE A 78 -9.07 -5.41 15.42
CA ILE A 78 -10.01 -4.43 15.99
C ILE A 78 -9.53 -2.99 15.75
N ALA A 79 -8.25 -2.72 16.02
CA ALA A 79 -7.71 -1.36 16.04
C ALA A 79 -7.25 -0.88 14.66
N TYR A 80 -6.50 -1.70 13.93
CA TYR A 80 -5.83 -1.40 12.66
C TYR A 80 -5.84 -2.60 11.70
N PRO A 81 -6.99 -2.99 11.14
CA PRO A 81 -7.12 -4.20 10.32
C PRO A 81 -6.22 -4.24 9.07
N HIS A 82 -5.80 -3.07 8.58
CA HIS A 82 -4.91 -2.93 7.42
C HIS A 82 -3.44 -3.23 7.72
N TYR A 83 -3.01 -3.24 8.99
CA TYR A 83 -1.61 -3.53 9.36
C TYR A 83 -1.22 -5.00 9.20
N LEU A 84 -2.21 -5.89 9.18
CA LEU A 84 -2.01 -7.32 8.96
C LEU A 84 -2.10 -7.71 7.48
N ALA A 85 -2.53 -6.79 6.62
CA ALA A 85 -2.63 -7.02 5.19
C ALA A 85 -1.25 -6.85 4.52
N PRO A 86 -0.97 -7.59 3.44
CA PRO A 86 0.24 -7.38 2.65
C PRO A 86 0.27 -5.95 2.08
N THR A 87 1.44 -5.30 2.14
CA THR A 87 1.64 -4.01 1.46
C THR A 87 1.58 -4.22 -0.05
N PRO A 88 0.62 -3.59 -0.77
CA PRO A 88 0.54 -3.72 -2.22
C PRO A 88 1.71 -3.01 -2.91
N SER A 89 2.04 -3.44 -4.13
CA SER A 89 2.92 -2.66 -5.01
C SER A 89 2.24 -1.34 -5.39
N VAL A 90 3.02 -0.26 -5.39
CA VAL A 90 2.58 1.08 -5.78
C VAL A 90 3.56 1.64 -6.80
N ALA A 91 3.05 2.36 -7.79
CA ALA A 91 3.85 3.11 -8.76
C ALA A 91 3.27 4.52 -8.94
N VAL A 92 4.01 5.41 -9.59
CA VAL A 92 3.45 6.61 -10.22
C VAL A 92 3.46 6.35 -11.72
N VAL A 93 2.31 6.50 -12.36
CA VAL A 93 2.15 6.29 -13.80
C VAL A 93 1.80 7.60 -14.47
N GLN A 94 2.32 7.80 -15.68
CA GLN A 94 1.93 8.89 -16.55
C GLN A 94 0.90 8.37 -17.57
N LEU A 95 -0.20 9.10 -17.71
CA LEU A 95 -1.22 8.80 -18.71
C LEU A 95 -0.96 9.64 -19.96
N CYS A 96 -0.72 8.96 -21.07
CA CYS A 96 -0.54 9.59 -22.38
C CYS A 96 -1.83 9.42 -23.18
N ALA A 97 -2.42 10.53 -23.61
CA ALA A 97 -3.53 10.48 -24.55
C ALA A 97 -3.02 10.15 -25.95
N ASP A 98 -3.80 9.38 -26.70
CA ASP A 98 -3.54 9.15 -28.11
C ASP A 98 -3.85 10.44 -28.89
N PRO A 99 -2.88 11.02 -29.64
CA PRO A 99 -3.11 12.24 -30.41
C PRO A 99 -4.13 12.06 -31.55
N ASP A 100 -4.39 10.83 -31.99
CA ASP A 100 -5.31 10.50 -33.09
C ASP A 100 -6.74 10.17 -32.62
N GLU A 101 -6.94 9.95 -31.31
CA GLU A 101 -8.25 9.60 -30.74
C GLU A 101 -8.85 10.68 -29.82
N GLY A 102 -10.00 11.22 -30.23
CA GLY A 102 -10.84 12.07 -29.39
C GLY A 102 -10.44 13.56 -29.37
N SER A 103 -11.41 14.41 -29.02
CA SER A 103 -11.14 15.84 -28.81
C SER A 103 -10.84 16.11 -27.33
N LEU A 104 -9.57 16.32 -27.00
CA LEU A 104 -9.13 16.69 -25.64
C LEU A 104 -9.41 18.17 -25.29
N ALA A 105 -10.01 18.95 -26.19
CA ALA A 105 -10.25 20.39 -25.99
C ALA A 105 -11.08 20.70 -24.72
N SER A 106 -12.03 19.82 -24.39
CA SER A 106 -12.85 19.91 -23.17
C SER A 106 -12.23 19.21 -21.95
N GLY A 107 -11.04 18.62 -22.10
CA GLY A 107 -10.43 17.73 -21.12
C GLY A 107 -11.07 16.33 -21.15
N PHE A 108 -10.24 15.30 -20.97
CA PHE A 108 -10.70 13.92 -20.79
C PHE A 108 -10.39 13.44 -19.38
N ARG A 109 -11.42 13.16 -18.57
CA ARG A 109 -11.25 12.75 -17.18
C ARG A 109 -11.10 11.24 -17.08
N VAL A 110 -9.96 10.81 -16.54
CA VAL A 110 -9.74 9.46 -16.04
C VAL A 110 -10.03 9.47 -14.54
N GLU A 111 -11.04 8.72 -14.14
CA GLU A 111 -11.46 8.63 -12.74
C GLU A 111 -10.46 7.83 -11.91
N ARG A 112 -10.38 8.17 -10.61
CA ARG A 112 -9.80 7.33 -9.58
C ARG A 112 -10.45 5.95 -9.60
N GLY A 113 -9.65 4.91 -9.44
CA GLY A 113 -10.09 3.53 -9.51
C GLY A 113 -10.21 3.00 -10.94
N ALA A 114 -9.79 3.75 -11.95
CA ALA A 114 -9.66 3.24 -13.31
C ALA A 114 -8.65 2.08 -13.34
N ALA A 115 -9.00 1.03 -14.10
CA ALA A 115 -8.19 -0.17 -14.21
C ALA A 115 -7.02 0.05 -15.16
N LEU A 116 -5.82 -0.28 -14.70
CA LEU A 116 -4.61 -0.34 -15.52
C LEU A 116 -4.12 -1.78 -15.55
N ARG A 117 -3.72 -2.26 -16.72
CA ARG A 117 -3.23 -3.63 -16.89
C ARG A 117 -1.82 -3.57 -17.45
N GLY A 118 -0.87 -4.11 -16.70
CA GLY A 118 0.52 -4.21 -17.14
C GLY A 118 0.69 -5.23 -18.27
N GLN A 119 1.84 -5.17 -18.91
CA GLN A 119 2.24 -6.15 -19.91
C GLN A 119 2.49 -7.51 -19.26
N LEU A 120 2.25 -8.59 -20.01
CA LEU A 120 2.58 -9.93 -19.54
C LEU A 120 4.11 -10.10 -19.51
N GLY A 121 4.63 -10.56 -18.37
CA GLY A 121 6.04 -10.93 -18.26
C GLY A 121 6.38 -12.13 -19.14
N HIS A 122 7.67 -12.32 -19.44
CA HIS A 122 8.13 -13.49 -20.16
C HIS A 122 7.79 -14.75 -19.34
N GLU A 123 7.03 -15.68 -19.91
CA GLU A 123 6.48 -16.90 -19.27
C GLU A 123 5.32 -16.72 -18.25
N GLU A 124 4.89 -15.49 -17.97
CA GLU A 124 3.77 -15.24 -17.05
C GLU A 124 2.42 -15.26 -17.75
N GLN A 125 1.41 -15.86 -17.12
CA GLN A 125 0.05 -15.96 -17.65
C GLN A 125 -0.91 -14.90 -17.08
N THR A 126 -0.47 -14.19 -16.05
CA THR A 126 -1.27 -13.20 -15.33
C THR A 126 -0.63 -11.83 -15.44
N ALA A 127 -1.38 -10.88 -16.01
CA ALA A 127 -0.97 -9.50 -16.06
C ALA A 127 -1.17 -8.85 -14.69
N CYS A 128 -0.24 -7.98 -14.29
CA CYS A 128 -0.43 -7.16 -13.12
C CYS A 128 -1.57 -6.17 -13.35
N GLU A 129 -2.41 -5.99 -12.34
CA GLU A 129 -3.57 -5.11 -12.39
C GLU A 129 -3.41 -4.00 -11.34
N TYR A 130 -3.50 -2.77 -11.80
CA TYR A 130 -3.40 -1.58 -10.97
C TYR A 130 -4.70 -0.78 -11.02
N ARG A 131 -4.87 0.10 -10.04
CA ARG A 131 -5.95 1.08 -9.97
C ARG A 131 -5.36 2.47 -9.81
N THR A 132 -5.83 3.44 -10.60
CA THR A 132 -5.46 4.85 -10.42
C THR A 132 -5.92 5.34 -9.05
N CYS A 133 -5.10 6.15 -8.37
CA CYS A 133 -5.40 6.63 -7.03
C CYS A 133 -5.95 8.05 -7.01
N HIS A 134 -5.66 8.86 -8.03
CA HIS A 134 -6.17 10.23 -8.21
C HIS A 134 -6.97 10.33 -9.50
N ASP A 135 -7.94 11.24 -9.52
CA ASP A 135 -8.54 11.72 -10.75
C ASP A 135 -7.50 12.49 -11.58
N VAL A 136 -7.48 12.24 -12.88
CA VAL A 136 -6.60 12.92 -13.84
C VAL A 136 -7.44 13.46 -14.99
N THR A 137 -7.31 14.75 -15.27
CA THR A 137 -7.88 15.32 -16.50
C THR A 137 -6.76 15.48 -17.52
N LEU A 138 -6.86 14.73 -18.62
CA LEU A 138 -5.94 14.80 -19.75
C LEU A 138 -6.28 16.01 -20.61
N TRP A 139 -5.25 16.79 -20.90
CA TRP A 139 -5.31 17.97 -21.76
C TRP A 139 -4.34 17.78 -22.92
N PRO A 140 -4.55 18.41 -24.09
CA PRO A 140 -3.59 18.38 -25.17
C PRO A 140 -2.46 19.37 -24.85
N LEU A 141 -1.71 19.16 -23.78
CA LEU A 141 -0.60 20.02 -23.39
C LEU A 141 0.63 19.21 -22.97
N GLU A 142 1.78 19.84 -23.09
CA GLU A 142 3.06 19.33 -22.61
C GLU A 142 3.82 20.45 -21.88
N VAL A 143 4.73 20.07 -20.99
CA VAL A 143 5.74 21.00 -20.47
C VAL A 143 6.88 21.04 -21.49
N SER A 144 6.99 22.15 -22.23
CA SER A 144 7.99 22.29 -23.30
C SER A 144 9.33 22.80 -22.78
N ARG A 145 9.34 23.52 -21.66
CA ARG A 145 10.57 24.03 -21.02
C ARG A 145 10.35 24.21 -19.53
N ALA A 146 11.35 23.89 -18.73
CA ALA A 146 11.46 24.42 -17.37
C ALA A 146 12.87 24.90 -17.10
N GLU A 147 13.01 25.96 -16.33
CA GLU A 147 14.29 26.61 -16.04
C GLU A 147 14.26 27.22 -14.65
N TYR A 148 15.21 26.82 -13.81
CA TYR A 148 15.45 27.43 -12.51
C TYR A 148 16.64 28.39 -12.59
N PHE A 149 16.50 29.60 -12.05
CA PHE A 149 17.49 30.69 -12.17
C PHE A 149 17.66 31.47 -10.86
N GLY A 150 18.90 31.88 -10.56
CA GLY A 150 19.23 32.63 -9.34
C GLY A 150 19.23 34.16 -9.45
N ASN A 151 18.90 34.73 -10.62
CA ASN A 151 18.81 36.18 -10.79
C ASN A 151 17.48 36.60 -11.44
N PRO A 152 16.40 36.74 -10.65
CA PRO A 152 15.09 37.14 -11.16
C PRO A 152 15.07 38.49 -11.86
N ALA A 153 15.86 39.46 -11.41
CA ALA A 153 15.92 40.80 -12.00
C ALA A 153 16.37 40.73 -13.47
N THR A 154 17.42 39.95 -13.75
CA THR A 154 17.90 39.73 -15.12
C THR A 154 16.93 38.88 -15.93
N ALA A 155 16.32 37.85 -15.33
CA ALA A 155 15.48 36.89 -16.05
C ALA A 155 14.08 37.42 -16.39
N LEU A 156 13.53 38.36 -15.60
CA LEU A 156 12.12 38.80 -15.68
C LEU A 156 11.95 40.33 -15.71
N GLY A 157 13.02 41.11 -15.54
CA GLY A 157 13.00 42.56 -15.62
C GLY A 157 11.99 43.20 -14.66
N ARG A 158 11.04 43.96 -15.20
CA ARG A 158 10.03 44.69 -14.41
C ARG A 158 9.18 43.79 -13.52
N LEU A 159 8.96 42.54 -13.92
CA LEU A 159 8.10 41.61 -13.17
C LEU A 159 8.79 41.15 -11.87
N ALA A 160 10.11 40.95 -11.89
CA ALA A 160 10.88 40.69 -10.67
C ALA A 160 11.07 41.94 -9.80
N ALA A 161 11.10 43.14 -10.39
CA ALA A 161 11.22 44.38 -9.63
C ALA A 161 10.03 44.63 -8.67
N ALA A 162 8.86 44.06 -8.97
CA ALA A 162 7.69 44.08 -8.10
C ALA A 162 7.82 43.16 -6.87
N GLU A 163 8.79 42.24 -6.87
CA GLU A 163 8.96 41.20 -5.85
C GLU A 163 10.40 41.25 -5.28
N PRO A 164 10.76 42.29 -4.49
CA PRO A 164 12.14 42.55 -4.07
C PRO A 164 12.74 41.50 -3.13
N ARG A 165 11.91 40.60 -2.59
CA ARG A 165 12.34 39.47 -1.75
C ARG A 165 12.74 38.24 -2.58
N ALA A 166 12.48 38.23 -3.89
CA ALA A 166 12.80 37.12 -4.77
C ALA A 166 14.31 37.00 -4.99
N LYS A 167 14.86 35.84 -4.61
CA LYS A 167 16.28 35.50 -4.81
C LYS A 167 16.50 34.47 -5.90
N ALA A 168 15.46 33.74 -6.27
CA ALA A 168 15.48 32.77 -7.37
C ALA A 168 14.10 32.70 -8.01
N GLY A 169 14.01 32.02 -9.14
CA GLY A 169 12.74 31.72 -9.77
C GLY A 169 12.78 30.46 -10.61
N LEU A 170 11.59 29.92 -10.87
CA LEU A 170 11.34 28.80 -11.75
C LEU A 170 10.37 29.28 -12.83
N ARG A 171 10.77 29.10 -14.08
CA ARG A 171 9.91 29.29 -15.26
C ARG A 171 9.51 27.91 -15.76
N ILE A 172 8.22 27.68 -15.93
CA ILE A 172 7.65 26.51 -16.59
C ILE A 172 6.89 27.02 -17.82
N ARG A 173 7.26 26.54 -19.00
CA ARG A 173 6.56 26.82 -20.24
C ARG A 173 5.71 25.62 -20.62
N LEU A 174 4.42 25.88 -20.79
CA LEU A 174 3.43 24.93 -21.26
C LEU A 174 3.19 25.19 -22.74
N LYS A 175 3.03 24.11 -23.51
CA LYS A 175 2.69 24.17 -24.93
C LYS A 175 1.45 23.34 -25.19
N CYS A 176 0.51 23.91 -25.93
CA CYS A 176 -0.70 23.25 -26.36
C CYS A 176 -0.42 22.45 -27.66
N GLY A 177 -0.94 21.23 -27.71
CA GLY A 177 -0.89 20.34 -28.85
C GLY A 177 -1.90 20.71 -29.94
N ALA A 178 -1.84 20.00 -31.07
CA ALA A 178 -2.76 20.15 -32.20
C ALA A 178 -2.93 21.59 -32.75
N GLY A 179 -1.97 22.49 -32.48
CA GLY A 179 -1.99 23.87 -32.94
C GLY A 179 -3.03 24.77 -32.26
N MET A 180 -3.64 24.32 -31.17
CA MET A 180 -4.74 25.01 -30.48
C MET A 180 -4.23 26.13 -29.57
N PRO A 181 -4.91 27.30 -29.48
CA PRO A 181 -4.56 28.32 -28.51
C PRO A 181 -5.03 27.94 -27.10
N PHE A 182 -4.31 28.37 -26.06
CA PHE A 182 -4.66 28.09 -24.67
C PHE A 182 -6.09 28.54 -24.28
N LYS A 183 -6.57 29.67 -24.82
CA LYS A 183 -7.94 30.16 -24.57
C LYS A 183 -9.06 29.19 -24.95
N ALA A 184 -8.78 28.18 -25.78
CA ALA A 184 -9.74 27.15 -26.17
C ALA A 184 -9.87 26.02 -25.12
N LEU A 185 -8.94 25.95 -24.16
CA LEU A 185 -8.96 24.97 -23.08
C LEU A 185 -9.74 25.51 -21.88
N ALA A 186 -10.53 24.64 -21.25
CA ALA A 186 -11.16 24.91 -19.95
C ALA A 186 -10.23 24.55 -18.77
N LEU A 187 -8.93 24.86 -18.89
CA LEU A 187 -7.91 24.50 -17.91
C LEU A 187 -7.94 25.47 -16.72
N ASP A 188 -8.36 24.99 -15.55
CA ASP A 188 -8.29 25.75 -14.29
C ASP A 188 -7.22 25.23 -13.32
N SER A 189 -6.97 23.92 -13.34
CA SER A 189 -5.97 23.28 -12.49
C SER A 189 -5.06 22.37 -13.31
N LEU A 190 -3.75 22.46 -13.04
CA LEU A 190 -2.73 21.59 -13.60
C LEU A 190 -1.86 20.98 -12.50
N PRO A 191 -2.12 19.72 -12.13
CA PRO A 191 -1.25 18.94 -11.27
C PRO A 191 -0.02 18.48 -12.05
N LEU A 192 1.17 18.71 -11.48
CA LEU A 192 2.44 18.27 -12.02
C LEU A 192 3.12 17.34 -11.01
N PHE A 193 3.53 16.17 -11.49
CA PHE A 193 4.40 15.29 -10.74
C PHE A 193 5.85 15.78 -10.90
N LEU A 194 6.56 15.88 -9.77
CA LEU A 194 7.97 16.23 -9.77
C LEU A 194 8.79 14.96 -10.01
N GLY A 195 9.18 14.78 -11.27
CA GLY A 195 10.05 13.68 -11.71
C GLY A 195 11.53 14.01 -11.53
N GLY A 196 12.37 12.98 -11.51
CA GLY A 196 13.82 13.13 -11.41
C GLY A 196 14.46 12.03 -10.58
N ALA A 197 15.80 12.04 -10.55
CA ALA A 197 16.59 11.14 -9.71
C ALA A 197 17.00 11.83 -8.40
N ASP A 198 17.38 11.02 -7.42
CA ASP A 198 17.97 11.45 -6.15
C ASP A 198 17.11 12.48 -5.40
N GLU A 199 17.74 13.52 -4.83
CA GLU A 199 17.09 14.53 -4.00
C GLU A 199 16.38 15.64 -4.80
N GLN A 200 16.61 15.73 -6.12
CA GLN A 200 16.17 16.88 -6.91
C GLN A 200 14.64 17.12 -6.85
N PRO A 201 13.78 16.10 -7.00
CA PRO A 201 12.33 16.28 -6.87
C PRO A 201 11.91 16.82 -5.50
N PHE A 202 12.56 16.36 -4.42
CA PHE A 202 12.26 16.79 -3.05
C PHE A 202 12.68 18.24 -2.80
N ARG A 203 13.81 18.67 -3.36
CA ARG A 203 14.26 20.08 -3.31
C ARG A 203 13.34 21.00 -4.11
N LEU A 204 12.88 20.56 -5.29
CA LEU A 204 11.87 21.27 -6.06
C LEU A 204 10.55 21.41 -5.28
N TYR A 205 10.12 20.32 -4.63
CA TYR A 205 8.93 20.31 -3.79
C TYR A 205 9.04 21.32 -2.63
N GLU A 206 10.17 21.32 -1.92
CA GLU A 206 10.46 22.28 -0.86
C GLU A 206 10.48 23.73 -1.38
N GLN A 207 11.09 23.99 -2.55
CA GLN A 207 11.08 25.33 -3.15
C GLN A 207 9.67 25.81 -3.45
N LEU A 208 8.86 24.98 -4.12
CA LEU A 208 7.51 25.32 -4.55
C LEU A 208 6.55 25.58 -3.39
N LEU A 209 6.58 24.75 -2.34
CA LEU A 209 5.60 24.81 -1.26
C LEU A 209 6.10 25.54 -0.01
N GLY A 210 7.41 25.55 0.22
CA GLY A 210 8.03 26.16 1.40
C GLY A 210 8.62 27.55 1.16
N ASN A 211 9.15 27.83 -0.03
CA ASN A 211 9.94 29.03 -0.29
C ASN A 211 9.32 30.01 -1.30
N ALA A 212 8.21 29.65 -1.96
CA ALA A 212 7.54 30.49 -2.94
C ALA A 212 7.01 31.80 -2.33
N CYS A 213 7.27 32.93 -3.00
CA CYS A 213 6.79 34.26 -2.61
C CYS A 213 5.88 34.92 -3.65
N ALA A 214 5.98 34.53 -4.92
CA ALA A 214 5.06 34.99 -5.96
C ALA A 214 4.84 33.93 -7.03
N LEU A 215 3.64 33.92 -7.59
CA LEU A 215 3.24 33.11 -8.74
C LEU A 215 2.67 34.03 -9.81
N PHE A 216 3.10 33.83 -11.05
CA PHE A 216 2.58 34.52 -12.21
C PHE A 216 2.21 33.53 -13.30
N ILE A 217 1.13 33.86 -14.01
CA ILE A 217 0.77 33.29 -15.29
C ILE A 217 0.97 34.41 -16.34
N LYS A 218 1.66 34.12 -17.44
CA LYS A 218 1.97 35.16 -18.45
C LYS A 218 2.07 34.59 -19.86
N SER A 219 1.97 35.49 -20.84
CA SER A 219 2.33 35.15 -22.22
C SER A 219 3.85 35.08 -22.40
N VAL A 220 4.28 34.25 -23.36
CA VAL A 220 5.71 34.06 -23.68
C VAL A 220 6.35 35.36 -24.17
N ASP A 221 5.66 36.09 -25.05
CA ASP A 221 6.07 37.40 -25.56
C ASP A 221 6.16 38.50 -24.49
N GLY A 222 5.58 38.28 -23.32
CA GLY A 222 5.54 39.24 -22.22
C GLY A 222 4.53 40.37 -22.39
N GLU A 223 3.60 40.28 -23.36
CA GLU A 223 2.53 41.27 -23.53
C GLU A 223 1.66 41.43 -22.29
N TRP A 224 1.41 40.34 -21.57
CA TRP A 224 0.69 40.37 -20.32
C TRP A 224 1.27 39.39 -19.31
N ALA A 225 1.12 39.75 -18.04
CA ALA A 225 1.34 38.89 -16.90
C ALA A 225 0.27 39.16 -15.86
N GLU A 226 -0.18 38.10 -15.19
CA GLU A 226 -1.13 38.16 -14.09
C GLU A 226 -0.52 37.48 -12.87
N ARG A 227 -0.59 38.15 -11.74
CA ARG A 227 -0.13 37.62 -10.46
C ARG A 227 -1.25 36.80 -9.84
N LEU A 228 -0.97 35.54 -9.52
CA LEU A 228 -1.90 34.65 -8.83
C LEU A 228 -1.60 34.64 -7.32
N PRO A 229 -2.61 34.37 -6.46
CA PRO A 229 -2.38 34.07 -5.06
C PRO A 229 -1.47 32.85 -4.87
N LEU A 230 -0.63 32.85 -3.84
CA LEU A 230 0.22 31.68 -3.54
C LEU A 230 -0.60 30.43 -3.15
N SER A 231 -1.83 30.60 -2.69
CA SER A 231 -2.77 29.50 -2.45
C SER A 231 -3.13 28.71 -3.73
N CYS A 232 -2.74 29.20 -4.90
CA CYS A 232 -2.84 28.49 -6.17
C CYS A 232 -1.70 27.48 -6.38
N ILE A 233 -0.67 27.44 -5.52
CA ILE A 233 0.33 26.37 -5.48
C ILE A 233 -0.03 25.46 -4.30
N GLN A 234 -0.48 24.24 -4.59
CA GLN A 234 -1.01 23.33 -3.58
C GLN A 234 -0.25 22.01 -3.58
N ALA A 235 0.00 21.48 -2.39
CA ALA A 235 0.42 20.10 -2.23
C ALA A 235 -0.76 19.17 -2.53
N ARG A 236 -0.51 18.03 -3.17
CA ARG A 236 -1.51 16.98 -3.37
C ARG A 236 -1.01 15.66 -2.79
N GLY A 237 -1.91 14.81 -2.29
CA GLY A 237 -1.55 13.48 -1.81
C GLY A 237 -1.86 13.20 -0.35
N PHE A 238 -2.33 14.16 0.44
CA PHE A 238 -2.47 14.02 1.89
C PHE A 238 -3.90 13.72 2.35
N ASP A 239 -4.89 14.00 1.50
CA ASP A 239 -6.30 13.79 1.80
C ASP A 239 -6.76 12.36 1.53
N ASP A 240 -7.95 12.00 2.02
CA ASP A 240 -8.55 10.66 1.86
C ASP A 240 -8.92 10.36 0.40
N GLU A 241 -9.24 11.39 -0.38
CA GLU A 241 -9.51 11.27 -1.82
C GLU A 241 -8.24 10.92 -2.61
N ASP A 242 -7.07 11.26 -2.07
CA ASP A 242 -5.77 10.97 -2.69
C ASP A 242 -5.15 9.66 -2.18
N ALA A 243 -5.86 8.94 -1.31
CA ALA A 243 -5.33 7.75 -0.64
C ALA A 243 -5.06 6.61 -1.63
N VAL A 244 -3.89 5.97 -1.44
CA VAL A 244 -3.44 4.79 -2.19
C VAL A 244 -3.88 3.52 -1.47
N LEU A 245 -3.80 3.51 -0.14
CA LEU A 245 -4.29 2.42 0.70
C LEU A 245 -5.73 2.66 1.13
N PRO A 246 -6.51 1.60 1.43
CA PRO A 246 -7.90 1.74 1.85
C PRO A 246 -8.06 2.65 3.08
N VAL A 247 -8.94 3.63 2.96
CA VAL A 247 -9.29 4.54 4.06
C VAL A 247 -10.15 3.79 5.08
N VAL A 248 -9.74 3.83 6.34
CA VAL A 248 -10.52 3.25 7.46
C VAL A 248 -11.18 4.41 8.22
N PRO A 249 -12.51 4.58 8.17
CA PRO A 249 -13.20 5.78 8.68
C PRO A 249 -13.01 6.09 10.18
N ARG A 250 -12.59 5.11 10.98
CA ARG A 250 -12.40 5.25 12.44
C ARG A 250 -10.94 5.14 12.89
N ALA A 251 -10.01 5.01 11.95
CA ALA A 251 -8.59 5.01 12.24
C ALA A 251 -8.00 6.42 12.08
N PHE A 252 -6.93 6.71 12.83
CA PHE A 252 -6.16 7.93 12.62
C PHE A 252 -5.41 7.86 11.28
N GLN A 253 -5.73 8.76 10.35
CA GLN A 253 -5.19 8.71 8.98
C GLN A 253 -3.68 8.96 8.90
N GLY A 254 -3.07 9.56 9.93
CA GLY A 254 -1.61 9.73 9.97
C GLY A 254 -0.83 8.41 9.88
N TYR A 255 -1.40 7.30 10.35
CA TYR A 255 -0.81 5.98 10.17
C TYR A 255 -0.82 5.50 8.72
N ARG A 256 -1.91 5.76 7.99
CA ARG A 256 -1.99 5.51 6.55
C ARG A 256 -0.92 6.31 5.82
N LEU A 257 -0.82 7.62 6.11
CA LEU A 257 0.16 8.50 5.49
C LEU A 257 1.61 8.02 5.72
N LEU A 258 1.92 7.58 6.96
CA LEU A 258 3.22 7.00 7.27
C LEU A 258 3.47 5.71 6.47
N GLN A 259 2.49 4.80 6.42
CA GLN A 259 2.62 3.55 5.68
C GLN A 259 2.84 3.81 4.19
N GLU A 260 2.09 4.74 3.60
CA GLU A 260 2.25 5.10 2.20
C GLU A 260 3.56 5.83 1.93
N TYR A 261 4.05 6.65 2.87
CA TYR A 261 5.37 7.29 2.77
C TYR A 261 6.50 6.26 2.74
N PHE A 262 6.47 5.26 3.63
CA PHE A 262 7.46 4.20 3.63
C PHE A 262 7.29 3.21 2.46
N ALA A 263 6.11 3.12 1.85
CA ALA A 263 5.88 2.30 0.67
C ALA A 263 6.38 2.97 -0.63
N LEU A 264 6.07 4.24 -0.84
CA LEU A 264 6.51 5.01 -2.00
C LEU A 264 6.51 6.52 -1.68
N PRO A 265 7.61 7.10 -1.18
CA PRO A 265 7.68 8.53 -0.84
C PRO A 265 7.31 9.43 -2.01
N ASN A 266 7.68 9.02 -3.23
CA ASN A 266 7.46 9.80 -4.45
C ASN A 266 5.98 10.08 -4.71
N ARG A 267 5.04 9.30 -4.17
CA ARG A 267 3.60 9.57 -4.36
C ARG A 267 3.13 10.94 -3.86
N PHE A 268 3.92 11.58 -2.99
CA PHE A 268 3.63 12.90 -2.40
C PHE A 268 4.23 14.05 -3.20
N LEU A 269 5.01 13.77 -4.24
CA LEU A 269 5.73 14.77 -5.03
C LEU A 269 4.85 15.36 -6.14
N PHE A 270 3.62 15.73 -5.80
CA PHE A 270 2.69 16.40 -6.69
C PHE A 270 2.48 17.84 -6.23
N VAL A 271 2.62 18.77 -7.17
CA VAL A 271 2.29 20.19 -6.97
C VAL A 271 1.23 20.58 -7.97
N GLU A 272 0.14 21.12 -7.46
CA GLU A 272 -0.99 21.57 -8.25
C GLU A 272 -0.97 23.09 -8.42
N PHE A 273 -1.05 23.54 -9.68
CA PHE A 273 -1.25 24.94 -10.04
C PHE A 273 -2.72 25.17 -10.37
N ALA A 274 -3.47 25.76 -9.43
CA ALA A 274 -4.91 26.03 -9.55
C ALA A 274 -5.21 27.49 -9.95
N GLY A 275 -6.47 27.81 -10.24
CA GLY A 275 -6.92 29.16 -10.56
C GLY A 275 -6.37 29.70 -11.89
N LEU A 276 -6.02 28.81 -12.82
CA LEU A 276 -5.39 29.17 -14.09
C LEU A 276 -6.39 29.71 -15.12
N ALA A 277 -7.70 29.49 -14.92
CA ALA A 277 -8.73 29.71 -15.94
C ALA A 277 -8.69 31.12 -16.55
N ARG A 278 -8.47 32.16 -15.73
CA ARG A 278 -8.44 33.55 -16.21
C ARG A 278 -7.25 33.83 -17.13
N GLY A 279 -6.06 33.38 -16.75
CA GLY A 279 -4.85 33.55 -17.56
C GLY A 279 -4.90 32.69 -18.83
N VAL A 280 -5.45 31.47 -18.73
CA VAL A 280 -5.68 30.56 -19.86
C VAL A 280 -6.64 31.21 -20.87
N ALA A 281 -7.78 31.72 -20.43
CA ALA A 281 -8.78 32.37 -21.29
C ALA A 281 -8.24 33.63 -22.01
N ARG A 282 -7.26 34.32 -21.43
CA ARG A 282 -6.60 35.48 -22.03
C ARG A 282 -5.55 35.09 -23.09
N CYS A 283 -5.02 33.87 -23.04
CA CYS A 283 -3.92 33.45 -23.88
C CYS A 283 -4.37 32.99 -25.28
N ASN A 284 -4.28 33.89 -26.27
CA ASN A 284 -4.50 33.57 -27.69
C ASN A 284 -3.24 33.03 -28.39
N ALA A 285 -2.41 32.26 -27.68
CA ALA A 285 -1.19 31.65 -28.21
C ALA A 285 -1.15 30.16 -27.86
N GLN A 286 -0.27 29.42 -28.54
CA GLN A 286 -0.03 27.99 -28.28
C GLN A 286 0.89 27.74 -27.09
N GLU A 287 1.52 28.78 -26.54
CA GLU A 287 2.44 28.69 -25.41
C GLU A 287 2.02 29.63 -24.28
N LEU A 288 2.24 29.18 -23.04
CA LEU A 288 1.91 29.90 -21.80
C LEU A 288 3.04 29.66 -20.79
N GLU A 289 3.38 30.67 -19.98
CA GLU A 289 4.39 30.51 -18.92
C GLU A 289 3.77 30.64 -17.52
N LEU A 290 4.13 29.70 -16.65
CA LEU A 290 4.02 29.83 -15.21
C LEU A 290 5.39 30.24 -14.66
N VAL A 291 5.43 31.26 -13.82
CA VAL A 291 6.65 31.74 -13.19
C VAL A 291 6.44 31.79 -11.69
N VAL A 292 7.24 31.02 -10.96
CA VAL A 292 7.27 31.01 -9.49
C VAL A 292 8.54 31.70 -9.04
N LEU A 293 8.43 32.62 -8.09
CA LEU A 293 9.57 33.28 -7.46
C LEU A 293 9.76 32.76 -6.04
N PHE A 294 11.02 32.67 -5.60
CA PHE A 294 11.38 32.10 -4.32
C PHE A 294 12.17 33.07 -3.46
N THR A 295 11.98 33.00 -2.14
CA THR A 295 12.73 33.79 -1.14
C THR A 295 14.16 33.30 -0.90
N ARG A 296 14.47 32.08 -1.36
CA ARG A 296 15.76 31.42 -1.20
C ARG A 296 16.23 30.89 -2.55
N LEU A 297 17.55 30.95 -2.77
CA LEU A 297 18.21 30.27 -3.87
C LEU A 297 18.73 28.92 -3.37
N ASP A 298 18.26 27.82 -3.96
CA ASP A 298 18.98 26.55 -3.97
C ASP A 298 19.85 26.46 -5.24
N SER A 299 21.17 26.55 -5.06
CA SER A 299 22.14 26.52 -6.16
C SER A 299 22.25 25.14 -6.84
N SER A 300 21.81 24.06 -6.18
CA SER A 300 21.84 22.72 -6.78
C SER A 300 20.80 22.52 -7.88
N LEU A 301 19.76 23.36 -7.91
CA LEU A 301 18.72 23.33 -8.93
C LEU A 301 19.08 24.14 -10.19
N GLU A 302 20.00 25.10 -10.07
CA GLU A 302 20.42 25.95 -11.18
C GLU A 302 21.20 25.13 -12.23
N GLY A 303 20.71 25.15 -13.47
CA GLY A 303 21.26 24.34 -14.56
C GLY A 303 20.88 22.85 -14.54
N ALA A 304 20.34 22.33 -13.44
CA ALA A 304 19.92 20.93 -13.31
C ALA A 304 18.43 20.70 -13.64
N VAL A 305 17.61 21.74 -13.57
CA VAL A 305 16.16 21.68 -13.82
C VAL A 305 15.85 21.85 -15.31
N SER A 306 15.01 20.95 -15.83
CA SER A 306 14.50 20.95 -17.20
C SER A 306 13.02 20.57 -17.23
N ALA A 307 12.42 20.53 -18.43
CA ALA A 307 11.04 20.09 -18.61
C ALA A 307 10.79 18.67 -18.07
N ALA A 308 11.81 17.79 -18.08
CA ALA A 308 11.69 16.40 -17.63
C ALA A 308 11.32 16.26 -16.15
N GLN A 309 11.56 17.29 -15.33
CA GLN A 309 11.23 17.30 -13.91
C GLN A 309 9.75 17.60 -13.63
N PHE A 310 8.99 18.10 -14.61
CA PHE A 310 7.59 18.50 -14.44
C PHE A 310 6.71 17.67 -15.36
N VAL A 311 6.24 16.55 -14.83
CA VAL A 311 5.54 15.53 -15.61
C VAL A 311 4.03 15.71 -15.43
N PRO A 312 3.28 16.13 -16.47
CA PRO A 312 1.83 16.26 -16.39
C PRO A 312 1.15 14.89 -16.49
N PHE A 313 -0.12 14.84 -16.08
CA PHE A 313 -1.00 13.66 -16.24
C PHE A 313 -0.54 12.41 -15.50
N CYS A 314 0.15 12.60 -14.39
CA CYS A 314 0.56 11.51 -13.52
C CYS A 314 -0.49 11.22 -12.45
N THR A 315 -0.53 9.96 -12.01
CA THR A 315 -1.30 9.53 -10.84
C THR A 315 -0.58 8.37 -10.16
N PRO A 316 -0.60 8.27 -8.82
CA PRO A 316 -0.22 7.04 -8.17
C PRO A 316 -1.15 5.91 -8.65
N ALA A 317 -0.61 4.71 -8.78
CA ALA A 317 -1.34 3.52 -9.14
C ALA A 317 -1.02 2.40 -8.15
N VAL A 318 -2.04 1.72 -7.64
CA VAL A 318 -1.90 0.66 -6.63
C VAL A 318 -2.27 -0.70 -7.20
N ASN A 319 -1.44 -1.71 -6.93
CA ASN A 319 -1.71 -3.11 -7.24
C ASN A 319 -2.72 -3.70 -6.23
N LEU A 320 -3.93 -3.17 -6.24
CA LEU A 320 -5.00 -3.56 -5.34
C LEU A 320 -6.33 -3.45 -6.08
N PHE A 321 -6.97 -4.60 -6.32
CA PHE A 321 -8.17 -4.67 -7.17
C PHE A 321 -9.21 -5.63 -6.58
N PRO A 322 -10.50 -5.36 -6.81
CA PRO A 322 -11.56 -6.23 -6.37
C PRO A 322 -11.57 -7.53 -7.18
N ARG A 323 -11.74 -8.66 -6.50
CA ARG A 323 -11.93 -9.97 -7.13
C ARG A 323 -12.91 -10.81 -6.32
N ARG A 324 -13.66 -11.66 -7.00
CA ARG A 324 -14.41 -12.75 -6.36
C ARG A 324 -13.51 -13.97 -6.29
N ALA A 325 -13.32 -14.51 -5.09
CA ALA A 325 -12.56 -15.74 -4.89
C ALA A 325 -13.40 -16.96 -5.31
N ASP A 326 -12.71 -18.07 -5.57
CA ASP A 326 -13.38 -19.34 -5.89
C ASP A 326 -14.28 -19.81 -4.74
N ARG A 327 -15.39 -20.47 -5.08
CA ARG A 327 -16.31 -21.04 -4.09
C ARG A 327 -15.59 -22.00 -3.15
N ILE A 328 -15.74 -21.78 -1.85
CA ILE A 328 -15.17 -22.65 -0.83
C ILE A 328 -16.25 -23.60 -0.35
N HIS A 329 -16.01 -24.90 -0.41
CA HIS A 329 -16.92 -25.90 0.13
C HIS A 329 -16.77 -25.94 1.65
N LEU A 330 -17.90 -25.81 2.35
CA LEU A 330 -17.97 -25.96 3.79
C LEU A 330 -17.80 -27.43 4.18
N SER A 331 -17.17 -27.66 5.33
CA SER A 331 -16.83 -28.99 5.83
C SER A 331 -16.66 -28.93 7.34
N ASP A 332 -17.32 -29.83 8.05
CA ASP A 332 -17.23 -29.94 9.51
C ASP A 332 -15.93 -30.61 9.97
N ARG A 333 -15.07 -31.02 9.04
CA ARG A 333 -13.77 -31.65 9.34
C ARG A 333 -12.65 -30.65 9.63
N VAL A 334 -12.87 -29.38 9.29
CA VAL A 334 -11.91 -28.30 9.48
C VAL A 334 -12.61 -27.14 10.18
N HIS A 335 -11.87 -26.43 11.03
CA HIS A 335 -12.41 -25.28 11.77
C HIS A 335 -12.25 -23.96 11.00
N GLU A 336 -11.37 -23.94 10.00
CA GLU A 336 -11.09 -22.79 9.15
C GLU A 336 -10.99 -23.20 7.68
N HIS A 337 -11.28 -22.25 6.81
CA HIS A 337 -11.34 -22.45 5.37
C HIS A 337 -10.34 -21.53 4.66
N GLN A 338 -9.44 -22.10 3.87
CA GLN A 338 -8.48 -21.31 3.09
C GLN A 338 -9.18 -20.52 1.99
N VAL A 339 -8.89 -19.22 1.92
CA VAL A 339 -9.37 -18.32 0.87
C VAL A 339 -8.33 -18.27 -0.24
N ILE A 340 -8.70 -18.77 -1.41
CA ILE A 340 -7.86 -18.77 -2.61
C ILE A 340 -8.55 -17.91 -3.66
N ALA A 341 -7.90 -16.84 -4.09
CA ALA A 341 -8.46 -15.91 -5.06
C ALA A 341 -8.75 -16.57 -6.42
N ASP A 342 -7.88 -17.48 -6.85
CA ASP A 342 -8.00 -18.26 -8.09
C ASP A 342 -7.23 -19.58 -7.92
N ARG A 343 -7.93 -20.72 -7.93
CA ARG A 343 -7.33 -22.06 -7.75
C ARG A 343 -6.53 -22.53 -8.95
N THR A 344 -6.77 -21.97 -10.13
CA THR A 344 -5.96 -22.29 -11.32
C THR A 344 -4.58 -21.62 -11.23
N ARG A 345 -4.50 -20.50 -10.50
CA ARG A 345 -3.30 -19.68 -10.34
C ARG A 345 -3.10 -19.22 -8.88
N PRO A 346 -2.91 -20.16 -7.94
CA PRO A 346 -2.87 -19.86 -6.50
C PRO A 346 -1.57 -19.17 -6.03
N LEU A 347 -0.65 -18.91 -6.95
CA LEU A 347 0.58 -18.18 -6.70
C LEU A 347 0.53 -16.74 -7.22
N ASP A 348 -0.38 -16.42 -8.13
CA ASP A 348 -0.41 -15.12 -8.82
C ASP A 348 -1.17 -14.05 -8.06
N PHE A 349 -1.93 -14.45 -7.03
CA PHE A 349 -2.78 -13.58 -6.25
C PHE A 349 -2.56 -13.77 -4.77
N GLU A 350 -2.63 -12.67 -4.04
CA GLU A 350 -2.65 -12.67 -2.58
C GLU A 350 -3.86 -11.87 -2.08
N ILE A 351 -4.56 -12.41 -1.09
CA ILE A 351 -5.71 -11.74 -0.48
C ILE A 351 -5.21 -10.60 0.40
N HIS A 352 -5.56 -9.37 0.06
CA HIS A 352 -5.29 -8.21 0.90
C HIS A 352 -6.32 -8.12 2.02
N SER A 353 -7.60 -8.01 1.67
CA SER A 353 -8.72 -7.89 2.61
C SER A 353 -9.99 -8.51 2.05
N LEU A 354 -10.86 -8.99 2.94
CA LEU A 354 -12.18 -9.48 2.55
C LEU A 354 -13.17 -8.32 2.56
N THR A 355 -13.92 -8.16 1.47
CA THR A 355 -14.95 -7.12 1.32
C THR A 355 -16.35 -7.67 1.56
N GLN A 356 -16.57 -8.95 1.29
CA GLN A 356 -17.85 -9.62 1.50
C GLN A 356 -17.64 -11.12 1.76
N VAL A 357 -18.37 -11.68 2.72
CA VAL A 357 -18.43 -13.13 2.96
C VAL A 357 -19.90 -13.54 3.04
N SER A 358 -20.28 -14.55 2.27
CA SER A 358 -21.65 -15.01 2.10
C SER A 358 -21.71 -16.54 2.08
N GLY A 359 -22.64 -17.13 2.81
CA GLY A 359 -22.93 -18.55 2.81
C GLY A 359 -24.07 -18.89 1.84
N HIS A 360 -23.91 -19.96 1.08
CA HIS A 360 -24.90 -20.49 0.16
C HIS A 360 -25.19 -21.95 0.44
N GLY A 361 -26.45 -22.34 0.34
CA GLY A 361 -26.97 -23.64 0.73
C GLY A 361 -28.29 -23.95 0.05
N SER A 362 -29.10 -24.81 0.67
CA SER A 362 -30.49 -25.05 0.23
C SER A 362 -31.46 -23.94 0.66
N GLY A 363 -31.15 -23.21 1.73
CA GLY A 363 -31.95 -22.07 2.21
C GLY A 363 -31.45 -20.71 1.69
N PRO A 364 -31.93 -19.60 2.27
CA PRO A 364 -31.53 -18.26 1.86
C PRO A 364 -30.05 -18.01 2.12
N GLU A 365 -29.45 -17.16 1.28
CA GLU A 365 -28.08 -16.66 1.45
C GLU A 365 -27.91 -16.04 2.84
N GLN A 366 -26.79 -16.37 3.48
CA GLN A 366 -26.44 -15.85 4.79
C GLN A 366 -25.20 -14.94 4.70
N PRO A 367 -25.33 -13.63 4.93
CA PRO A 367 -24.16 -12.75 5.02
C PRO A 367 -23.41 -12.98 6.33
N PHE A 368 -22.07 -13.03 6.26
CA PHE A 368 -21.19 -13.05 7.42
C PHE A 368 -20.50 -11.69 7.58
N GLN A 369 -20.48 -11.17 8.79
CA GLN A 369 -19.87 -9.87 9.12
C GLN A 369 -18.50 -10.05 9.79
N PRO A 370 -17.52 -9.15 9.60
CA PRO A 370 -16.27 -9.23 10.35
C PRO A 370 -16.53 -9.14 11.87
N PHE A 371 -16.04 -10.13 12.62
CA PHE A 371 -16.29 -10.30 14.06
C PHE A 371 -15.76 -9.13 14.89
N TYR A 372 -14.54 -8.66 14.58
CA TYR A 372 -13.84 -7.61 15.31
C TYR A 372 -14.19 -6.18 14.88
N ALA A 373 -15.20 -6.00 14.01
CA ALA A 373 -15.63 -4.68 13.60
C ALA A 373 -16.44 -3.99 14.72
N ILE A 374 -16.04 -2.78 15.12
CA ILE A 374 -16.77 -1.96 16.10
C ILE A 374 -18.13 -1.56 15.50
N ARG A 375 -19.22 -2.15 15.98
CA ARG A 375 -20.59 -1.89 15.47
C ARG A 375 -21.53 -1.43 16.56
N ASP A 376 -22.51 -0.63 16.15
CA ASP A 376 -23.67 -0.29 16.97
C ASP A 376 -24.64 -1.49 16.93
N PRO A 377 -24.85 -2.20 18.05
CA PRO A 377 -25.76 -3.35 18.12
C PRO A 377 -27.21 -2.99 17.74
N ALA A 378 -27.61 -1.72 17.88
CA ALA A 378 -28.97 -1.27 17.58
C ALA A 378 -29.28 -1.22 16.07
N ARG A 379 -28.26 -1.16 15.20
CA ARG A 379 -28.45 -1.04 13.74
C ARG A 379 -28.48 -2.36 12.98
N TYR A 380 -27.98 -3.46 13.54
CA TYR A 380 -27.68 -4.67 12.76
C TYR A 380 -28.43 -5.94 13.21
N GLY A 381 -29.42 -5.81 14.11
CA GLY A 381 -30.27 -6.93 14.55
C GLY A 381 -29.54 -7.94 15.46
N ARG A 382 -30.29 -8.91 16.00
CA ARG A 382 -29.78 -9.90 16.98
C ARG A 382 -29.30 -11.22 16.34
N GLU A 383 -29.73 -11.52 15.11
CA GLU A 383 -29.33 -12.73 14.38
C GLU A 383 -28.11 -12.42 13.51
N GLN A 384 -26.90 -12.57 14.06
CA GLN A 384 -25.68 -12.24 13.34
C GLN A 384 -24.79 -13.48 13.19
N ALA A 385 -24.25 -13.62 11.99
CA ALA A 385 -23.16 -14.54 11.71
C ALA A 385 -21.92 -13.73 11.35
N TYR A 386 -20.78 -14.23 11.79
CA TYR A 386 -19.51 -13.54 11.79
C TYR A 386 -18.40 -14.37 11.16
N TYR A 387 -17.37 -13.68 10.69
CA TYR A 387 -16.12 -14.29 10.29
C TYR A 387 -14.92 -13.64 10.98
N VAL A 388 -13.87 -14.42 11.17
CA VAL A 388 -12.54 -13.98 11.60
C VAL A 388 -11.55 -14.33 10.50
N VAL A 389 -10.58 -13.45 10.25
CA VAL A 389 -9.55 -13.68 9.23
C VAL A 389 -8.21 -13.98 9.89
N ARG A 390 -7.63 -15.13 9.55
CA ARG A 390 -6.29 -15.50 10.00
C ARG A 390 -5.33 -15.49 8.82
N ARG A 391 -4.16 -14.91 9.01
CA ARG A 391 -3.09 -14.89 7.99
C ARG A 391 -1.88 -15.64 8.51
N GLU A 392 -1.36 -16.55 7.70
CA GLU A 392 -0.10 -17.24 7.96
C GLU A 392 0.91 -16.95 6.86
N PRO A 393 2.21 -16.81 7.17
CA PRO A 393 3.26 -16.85 6.16
C PRO A 393 3.18 -18.16 5.38
N ARG A 394 3.26 -18.08 4.05
CA ARG A 394 3.17 -19.28 3.22
C ARG A 394 4.31 -20.23 3.50
N ARG A 395 3.99 -21.52 3.62
CA ARG A 395 5.00 -22.58 3.71
C ARG A 395 5.51 -22.94 2.32
N LEU A 396 6.83 -22.84 2.14
CA LEU A 396 7.47 -23.29 0.90
C LEU A 396 7.21 -24.78 0.65
N SER A 397 6.78 -25.10 -0.58
CA SER A 397 6.59 -26.47 -1.04
C SER A 397 7.92 -27.24 -1.04
N SER A 398 7.87 -28.57 -1.01
CA SER A 398 9.08 -29.40 -1.07
C SER A 398 9.94 -29.11 -2.30
N GLN A 399 9.31 -28.77 -3.42
CA GLN A 399 10.01 -28.39 -4.65
C GLN A 399 10.66 -27.01 -4.52
N ALA A 400 9.96 -26.02 -3.98
CA ALA A 400 10.50 -24.67 -3.77
C ALA A 400 11.67 -24.67 -2.78
N ARG A 401 11.65 -25.55 -1.77
CA ARG A 401 12.80 -25.72 -0.86
C ARG A 401 14.04 -26.30 -1.54
N ARG A 402 13.87 -27.09 -2.61
CA ARG A 402 14.97 -27.72 -3.35
C ARG A 402 15.52 -26.83 -4.47
N ARG A 403 14.63 -26.12 -5.17
CA ARG A 403 14.98 -25.31 -6.36
C ARG A 403 15.07 -23.81 -6.08
N GLY A 404 14.62 -23.36 -4.91
CA GLY A 404 14.42 -21.95 -4.59
C GLY A 404 12.98 -21.50 -4.87
N PRO A 405 12.49 -20.45 -4.20
CA PRO A 405 11.19 -19.83 -4.48
C PRO A 405 11.22 -19.06 -5.82
N ARG A 406 10.05 -18.78 -6.40
CA ARG A 406 9.91 -17.96 -7.63
C ARG A 406 10.52 -16.58 -7.48
N SER A 407 10.40 -16.00 -6.28
CA SER A 407 10.92 -14.68 -5.93
C SER A 407 11.31 -14.63 -4.45
N THR A 408 11.94 -13.54 -4.03
CA THR A 408 12.23 -13.28 -2.60
C THR A 408 10.96 -13.05 -1.78
N TYR A 409 9.83 -12.74 -2.43
CA TYR A 409 8.56 -12.50 -1.77
C TYR A 409 7.74 -13.79 -1.66
N VAL A 410 7.75 -14.38 -0.45
CA VAL A 410 7.05 -15.64 -0.19
C VAL A 410 5.53 -15.46 -0.09
N GLY A 411 5.05 -14.29 0.37
CA GLY A 411 3.63 -13.96 0.59
C GLY A 411 2.96 -14.73 1.73
N SER A 412 1.67 -14.47 1.94
CA SER A 412 0.84 -15.07 2.98
C SER A 412 -0.30 -15.93 2.41
N GLU A 413 -0.90 -16.74 3.29
CA GLU A 413 -2.13 -17.48 3.05
C GLU A 413 -3.21 -16.97 4.02
N THR A 414 -4.42 -16.82 3.51
CA THR A 414 -5.56 -16.30 4.27
C THR A 414 -6.56 -17.42 4.55
N PHE A 415 -7.01 -17.50 5.80
CA PHE A 415 -8.00 -18.44 6.28
C PHE A 415 -9.16 -17.69 6.91
N VAL A 416 -10.35 -18.25 6.78
CA VAL A 416 -11.59 -17.73 7.37
C VAL A 416 -12.19 -18.76 8.30
N SER A 417 -12.51 -18.33 9.51
CA SER A 417 -13.32 -19.07 10.48
C SER A 417 -14.68 -18.40 10.62
N LEU A 418 -15.73 -19.19 10.80
CA LEU A 418 -17.12 -18.73 10.84
C LEU A 418 -17.73 -19.01 12.21
N VAL A 419 -18.57 -18.09 12.67
CA VAL A 419 -19.38 -18.24 13.88
C VAL A 419 -20.77 -17.70 13.61
N ASP A 420 -21.79 -18.44 14.04
CA ASP A 420 -23.18 -18.03 14.00
C ASP A 420 -23.75 -18.09 15.43
N VAL A 421 -24.47 -17.04 15.84
CA VAL A 421 -25.01 -16.89 17.20
C VAL A 421 -26.06 -17.96 17.52
N ASN A 422 -26.82 -18.41 16.52
CA ASN A 422 -27.93 -19.35 16.68
C ASN A 422 -27.53 -20.79 16.41
N GLN A 423 -26.56 -21.03 15.51
CA GLN A 423 -26.14 -22.37 15.08
C GLN A 423 -24.62 -22.42 14.82
N ALA A 424 -23.82 -22.70 15.86
CA ALA A 424 -22.37 -22.83 15.71
C ALA A 424 -21.97 -24.10 14.92
N PRO A 425 -20.95 -24.02 14.03
CA PRO A 425 -20.23 -22.81 13.60
C PRO A 425 -21.01 -21.97 12.56
N TYR A 426 -21.93 -22.58 11.84
CA TYR A 426 -22.83 -21.94 10.87
C TYR A 426 -24.06 -22.82 10.63
N ARG A 427 -25.08 -22.28 9.95
CA ARG A 427 -26.29 -23.04 9.61
C ARG A 427 -25.99 -24.31 8.82
N HIS A 428 -26.60 -25.42 9.24
CA HIS A 428 -26.41 -26.76 8.69
C HIS A 428 -26.88 -26.94 7.24
N ASP A 429 -27.65 -26.00 6.69
CA ASP A 429 -28.11 -26.03 5.30
C ASP A 429 -27.12 -25.36 4.33
N LEU A 430 -26.12 -24.63 4.85
CA LEU A 430 -25.04 -24.06 4.05
C LEU A 430 -24.08 -25.13 3.53
N ARG A 431 -23.56 -24.93 2.33
CA ARG A 431 -22.65 -25.86 1.64
C ARG A 431 -21.43 -25.16 1.06
N GLN A 432 -21.54 -23.88 0.73
CA GLN A 432 -20.46 -23.13 0.08
C GLN A 432 -20.36 -21.70 0.61
N LEU A 433 -19.17 -21.12 0.50
CA LEU A 433 -18.92 -19.70 0.73
C LEU A 433 -18.65 -18.97 -0.58
N GLY A 434 -19.25 -17.79 -0.72
CA GLY A 434 -18.85 -16.73 -1.64
C GLY A 434 -18.04 -15.68 -0.92
N ILE A 435 -16.90 -15.33 -1.49
CA ILE A 435 -16.01 -14.32 -0.93
C ILE A 435 -15.69 -13.27 -2.00
N GLY A 436 -16.01 -12.02 -1.68
CA GLY A 436 -15.45 -10.83 -2.32
C GLY A 436 -14.21 -10.39 -1.55
N ALA A 437 -13.14 -10.06 -2.26
CA ALA A 437 -11.89 -9.61 -1.67
C ALA A 437 -11.22 -8.52 -2.51
N LEU A 438 -10.38 -7.73 -1.86
CA LEU A 438 -9.30 -7.01 -2.53
C LEU A 438 -8.10 -7.94 -2.62
N CYS A 439 -7.49 -8.00 -3.81
CA CYS A 439 -6.33 -8.84 -4.09
C CYS A 439 -5.17 -7.99 -4.61
N THR A 440 -3.95 -8.49 -4.40
CA THR A 440 -2.74 -8.03 -5.08
C THR A 440 -2.25 -9.14 -6.02
N ASN A 441 -1.35 -8.82 -6.94
CA ASN A 441 -0.66 -9.77 -7.81
C ASN A 441 0.58 -10.41 -7.15
N ARG A 442 0.66 -10.38 -5.81
CA ARG A 442 1.74 -10.98 -5.04
C ARG A 442 3.13 -10.51 -5.50
N ASP A 443 3.94 -11.42 -6.02
CA ASP A 443 5.32 -11.20 -6.46
C ASP A 443 5.45 -10.88 -7.95
N LEU A 444 4.37 -10.98 -8.73
CA LEU A 444 4.39 -10.64 -10.16
C LEU A 444 4.86 -9.21 -10.45
N PRO A 445 4.58 -8.18 -9.61
CA PRO A 445 5.15 -6.86 -9.81
C PRO A 445 6.68 -6.81 -9.83
N LEU A 446 7.37 -7.77 -9.20
CA LEU A 446 8.84 -7.87 -9.24
C LEU A 446 9.36 -8.39 -10.59
N LEU A 447 8.50 -9.02 -11.38
CA LEU A 447 8.81 -9.63 -12.67
C LEU A 447 8.31 -8.78 -13.85
N MET A 448 7.58 -7.70 -13.57
CA MET A 448 7.04 -6.80 -14.58
C MET A 448 8.16 -5.94 -15.19
N PRO A 449 8.22 -5.77 -16.51
CA PRO A 449 9.15 -4.83 -17.12
C PRO A 449 8.79 -3.41 -16.67
N ILE A 450 9.79 -2.66 -16.17
CA ILE A 450 9.61 -1.28 -15.74
C ILE A 450 9.81 -0.35 -16.94
N GLY A 451 8.92 0.63 -17.11
CA GLY A 451 9.04 1.66 -18.15
C GLY A 451 8.35 1.34 -19.48
N THR A 452 7.79 0.15 -19.62
CA THR A 452 6.93 -0.25 -20.76
C THR A 452 5.53 -0.54 -20.23
N GLY A 453 4.72 0.52 -20.17
CA GLY A 453 3.30 0.47 -19.81
C GLY A 453 2.45 -0.18 -20.89
#